data_AF-A0A2T5CCT1-F1
#
_entry.id   AF-A0A2T5CCT1-F1
#
_cell.length_a   1.000
_cell.length_b   1.000
_cell.length_c   1.000
_cell.angle_alpha   90.00
_cell.angle_beta   90.00
_cell.angle_gamma   90.00
#
_symmetry.space_group_name_H-M   'P 1'
#
loop_
_entity.id
_entity.type
_entity.pdbx_description
1 polymer ?
#
loop_
_entity_poly.entity_id
_entity_poly.type
_entity_poly.pdbx_seq_one_letter_code
_entity_poly.pdbx_strand_id
1 'polypeptide(L)'
;MKNIRLGVKLVGGFTVVALIVFIVGAFGWWEARNLSGHIEGVGSVRLSSAEALLNIEKELVTLSVTQGTMLIPGLSAEDTKRQFEGFSQARSRYARYVEVYEALPATDEEST
;
A
#
# COMPACT_ATOMS: atom_id res chain seq x y z
N MET A 1 59.34 -11.55 31.39
CA MET A 1 58.12 -11.27 30.60
C MET A 1 57.48 -12.62 30.32
N LYS A 2 56.36 -12.94 30.99
CA LYS A 2 55.82 -14.30 31.16
C LYS A 2 55.41 -14.93 29.83
N ASN A 3 55.73 -16.23 29.67
CA ASN A 3 55.36 -17.10 28.55
C ASN A 3 53.84 -17.15 28.32
N ILE A 4 53.31 -16.21 27.53
CA ILE A 4 51.95 -16.32 27.00
C ILE A 4 51.98 -17.42 25.94
N ARG A 5 51.24 -18.51 26.17
CA ARG A 5 51.11 -19.63 25.24
C ARG A 5 50.64 -19.10 23.89
N LEU A 6 51.27 -19.56 22.81
CA LEU A 6 50.98 -19.13 21.43
C LEU A 6 49.47 -19.21 21.10
N GLY A 7 48.78 -20.20 21.64
CA GLY A 7 47.32 -20.36 21.52
C GLY A 7 46.51 -19.16 22.05
N VAL A 8 46.95 -18.48 23.11
CA VAL A 8 46.24 -17.30 23.66
C VAL A 8 46.34 -16.10 22.74
N LYS A 9 47.46 -15.93 22.02
CA LYS A 9 47.61 -14.86 21.00
C LYS A 9 46.71 -15.12 19.78
N LEU A 10 46.62 -16.38 19.36
CA LEU A 10 45.79 -16.77 18.21
C LEU A 10 44.29 -16.67 18.53
N VAL A 11 43.88 -17.16 19.70
CA VAL A 11 42.49 -17.08 20.17
C VAL A 11 42.08 -15.63 20.43
N GLY A 12 42.98 -14.79 20.94
CA GLY A 12 42.71 -13.35 21.12
C GLY A 12 42.40 -12.64 19.81
N GLY A 13 43.20 -12.87 18.76
CA GLY A 13 42.94 -12.32 17.43
C GLY A 13 41.64 -12.83 16.81
N PHE A 14 41.37 -14.14 16.92
CA PHE A 14 40.12 -14.73 16.45
C PHE A 14 38.89 -14.17 17.17
N THR A 15 38.99 -13.92 18.47
CA THR A 15 37.90 -13.35 19.28
C THR A 15 37.54 -11.94 18.81
N VAL A 16 38.54 -11.12 18.46
CA VAL A 16 38.30 -9.77 17.93
C VAL A 16 37.56 -9.82 16.59
N VAL A 17 37.95 -10.72 15.69
CA VAL A 17 37.26 -10.90 14.41
C VAL A 17 35.83 -11.40 14.62
N ALA A 18 35.62 -12.37 15.52
CA ALA A 18 34.29 -12.87 15.86
C ALA A 18 33.38 -11.76 16.42
N LEU A 19 33.91 -10.88 17.26
CA LEU A 19 33.18 -9.72 17.78
C LEU A 19 32.78 -8.74 16.68
N ILE A 20 33.68 -8.45 15.72
CA ILE A 20 33.36 -7.56 14.59
C ILE A 20 32.23 -8.18 13.75
N VAL A 21 32.34 -9.46 13.41
CA VAL A 21 31.30 -10.17 12.63
C VAL A 21 29.97 -10.19 13.38
N PHE A 22 29.99 -10.40 14.70
CA PHE A 22 28.78 -10.39 15.53
C PHE A 22 28.11 -9.01 15.53
N ILE A 23 28.88 -7.93 15.65
CA ILE A 23 28.36 -6.55 15.61
C ILE A 23 27.73 -6.26 14.24
N VAL A 24 28.41 -6.60 13.15
CA VAL A 24 27.86 -6.40 11.78
C VAL A 24 26.58 -7.22 11.56
N GLY A 25 26.55 -8.47 12.03
CA GLY A 25 25.36 -9.31 11.98
C GLY A 25 24.19 -8.74 12.80
N ALA A 26 24.47 -8.18 13.98
CA ALA A 26 23.45 -7.53 14.80
C ALA A 26 22.87 -6.27 14.14
N PHE A 27 23.73 -5.44 13.52
CA PHE A 27 23.27 -4.28 12.74
C PHE A 27 22.44 -4.69 11.52
N GLY A 28 22.87 -5.71 10.77
CA GLY A 28 22.10 -6.23 9.64
C GLY A 28 20.72 -6.77 10.06
N TRP A 29 20.64 -7.45 11.21
CA TRP A 29 19.37 -7.91 11.77
C TRP A 29 18.46 -6.75 12.21
N TRP A 30 19.03 -5.71 12.81
CA TRP A 30 18.27 -4.53 13.25
C TRP A 30 17.73 -3.74 12.05
N GLU A 31 18.55 -3.49 11.02
CA GLU A 31 18.09 -2.82 9.80
C GLU A 31 17.02 -3.63 9.06
N ALA A 32 17.20 -4.95 8.92
CA ALA A 32 16.20 -5.80 8.29
C ALA A 32 14.84 -5.70 9.00
N ARG A 33 14.85 -5.65 10.34
CA ARG A 33 13.62 -5.50 11.14
C ARG A 33 13.02 -4.10 11.05
N ASN A 34 13.84 -3.06 10.93
CA ASN A 34 13.38 -1.67 10.79
C ASN A 34 12.82 -1.38 9.39
N LEU A 35 13.37 -2.03 8.36
CA LEU A 35 12.91 -1.93 6.98
C LEU A 35 11.53 -2.56 6.80
N SER A 36 11.25 -3.69 7.48
CA SER A 36 9.91 -4.30 7.47
C SER A 36 8.81 -3.33 7.95
N GLY A 37 9.08 -2.52 8.97
CA GLY A 37 8.11 -1.52 9.46
C GLY A 37 7.80 -0.39 8.46
N HIS A 38 8.78 0.00 7.64
CA HIS A 38 8.57 1.03 6.59
C HIS A 38 7.87 0.46 5.35
N ILE A 39 8.12 -0.82 5.01
CA ILE A 39 7.44 -1.49 3.90
C ILE A 39 5.94 -1.68 4.22
N GLU A 40 5.60 -1.97 5.47
CA GLU A 40 4.21 -2.14 5.91
C GLU A 40 3.42 -0.82 5.84
N GLY A 41 4.06 0.32 6.14
CA GLY A 41 3.44 1.65 5.99
C GLY A 41 3.18 2.08 4.54
N VAL A 42 4.06 1.73 3.60
CA VAL A 42 3.88 2.06 2.17
C VAL A 42 2.91 1.11 1.48
N GLY A 43 2.90 -0.17 1.86
CA GLY A 43 2.07 -1.19 1.22
C GLY A 43 0.63 -1.26 1.71
N SER A 44 0.37 -1.00 3.00
CA SER A 44 -0.98 -1.23 3.56
C SER A 44 -1.93 -0.03 3.42
N VAL A 45 -1.44 1.19 3.65
CA VAL A 45 -2.31 2.40 3.68
C VAL A 45 -2.38 3.06 2.31
N ARG A 46 -1.23 3.32 1.67
CA ARG A 46 -1.18 4.08 0.41
C ARG A 46 -1.76 3.29 -0.77
N LEU A 47 -1.50 1.98 -0.82
CA LEU A 47 -1.99 1.14 -1.91
C LEU A 47 -3.51 0.94 -1.83
N SER A 48 -4.05 0.73 -0.63
CA SER A 48 -5.50 0.57 -0.43
C SER A 48 -6.26 1.86 -0.72
N SER A 49 -5.72 3.02 -0.31
CA SER A 49 -6.32 4.33 -0.58
C SER A 49 -6.32 4.66 -2.08
N ALA A 50 -5.20 4.41 -2.76
CA ALA A 50 -5.10 4.60 -4.21
C ALA A 50 -6.06 3.66 -4.98
N GLU A 51 -6.18 2.39 -4.56
CA GLU A 51 -7.12 1.45 -5.15
C GLU A 51 -8.58 1.89 -4.95
N ALA A 52 -8.93 2.38 -3.76
CA ALA A 52 -10.27 2.90 -3.50
C ALA A 52 -10.58 4.12 -4.39
N LEU A 53 -9.66 5.07 -4.51
CA LEU A 53 -9.80 6.24 -5.38
C LEU A 53 -9.91 5.86 -6.87
N LEU A 54 -9.11 4.91 -7.36
CA LEU A 54 -9.21 4.41 -8.74
C LEU A 54 -10.58 3.78 -9.02
N ASN A 55 -11.13 3.03 -8.06
CA ASN A 55 -12.46 2.46 -8.18
C ASN A 55 -13.56 3.53 -8.17
N ILE A 56 -13.41 4.56 -7.33
CA ILE A 56 -14.30 5.74 -7.31
C ILE A 56 -14.29 6.43 -8.68
N GLU A 57 -13.10 6.73 -9.23
CA GLU A 57 -12.94 7.37 -10.53
C GLU A 57 -13.61 6.56 -11.65
N LYS A 58 -13.39 5.25 -11.66
CA LYS A 58 -13.99 4.34 -12.65
C LYS A 58 -15.53 4.39 -12.62
N GLU A 59 -16.13 4.41 -11.44
CA GLU A 59 -17.59 4.51 -11.33
C GLU A 59 -18.09 5.92 -11.72
N LEU A 60 -17.35 6.99 -11.42
CA LEU A 60 -17.70 8.34 -11.88
C LEU A 60 -17.67 8.46 -13.41
N VAL A 61 -16.69 7.87 -14.08
CA VAL A 61 -16.65 7.79 -15.55
C VAL A 61 -17.88 7.03 -16.07
N THR A 62 -18.21 5.89 -15.44
CA THR A 62 -19.40 5.10 -15.81
C THR A 62 -20.69 5.89 -15.64
N LEU A 63 -20.84 6.63 -14.53
CA LEU A 63 -21.97 7.52 -14.30
C LEU A 63 -22.06 8.64 -15.33
N SER A 64 -20.93 9.20 -15.75
CA SER A 64 -20.88 10.27 -16.74
C SER A 64 -21.26 9.76 -18.14
N VAL A 65 -20.78 8.58 -18.53
CA VAL A 65 -21.11 7.94 -19.81
C VAL A 65 -22.57 7.54 -19.88
N THR A 66 -23.12 6.92 -18.83
CA THR A 66 -24.54 6.53 -18.78
C THR A 66 -25.45 7.74 -18.82
N GLN A 67 -25.12 8.82 -18.10
CA GLN A 67 -25.83 10.11 -18.20
C GLN A 67 -25.80 10.68 -19.61
N GLY A 68 -24.62 10.77 -20.22
CA GLY A 68 -24.48 11.28 -21.59
C GLY A 68 -25.27 10.44 -22.60
N THR A 69 -25.29 9.12 -22.44
CA THR A 69 -26.04 8.21 -23.31
C THR A 69 -27.55 8.40 -23.19
N MET A 70 -28.07 8.61 -21.97
CA MET A 70 -29.50 8.88 -21.74
C MET A 70 -29.98 10.19 -22.37
N LEU A 71 -29.07 11.12 -22.70
CA LEU A 71 -29.40 12.39 -23.35
C LEU A 71 -29.42 12.30 -24.88
N ILE A 72 -29.11 11.14 -25.48
CA ILE A 72 -29.10 10.95 -26.93
C ILE A 72 -30.55 10.95 -27.47
N PRO A 73 -30.89 11.86 -28.40
CA PRO A 73 -32.21 11.86 -29.02
C PRO A 73 -32.46 10.58 -29.82
N GLY A 74 -33.63 9.97 -29.63
CA GLY A 74 -34.00 8.75 -30.37
C GLY A 74 -33.47 7.44 -29.77
N LEU A 75 -32.91 7.47 -28.55
CA LEU A 75 -32.57 6.26 -27.82
C LEU A 75 -33.82 5.40 -27.60
N SER A 76 -33.71 4.09 -27.83
CA SER A 76 -34.83 3.18 -27.61
C SER A 76 -35.24 3.15 -26.13
N ALA A 77 -36.50 2.87 -25.84
CA ALA A 77 -36.98 2.75 -24.46
C ALA A 77 -36.25 1.63 -23.68
N GLU A 78 -35.90 0.56 -24.39
CA GLU A 78 -35.16 -0.58 -23.83
C GLU A 78 -33.70 -0.22 -23.50
N ASP A 79 -33.02 0.50 -24.39
CA ASP A 79 -31.66 0.98 -24.12
C ASP A 79 -31.65 2.03 -23.02
N THR A 80 -32.64 2.93 -22.98
CA THR A 80 -32.81 3.91 -21.90
C THR A 80 -32.94 3.23 -20.54
N LYS A 81 -33.79 2.19 -20.45
CA LYS A 81 -33.95 1.40 -19.23
C LYS A 81 -32.64 0.73 -18.80
N ARG A 82 -31.90 0.15 -19.76
CA ARG A 82 -30.60 -0.47 -19.51
C ARG A 82 -29.58 0.54 -18.98
N GLN A 83 -29.54 1.75 -19.55
CA GLN A 83 -28.66 2.82 -19.07
C GLN A 83 -29.05 3.28 -17.65
N PHE A 84 -30.35 3.36 -17.34
CA PHE A 84 -30.82 3.71 -16.01
C PHE A 84 -30.46 2.66 -14.96
N GLU A 85 -30.61 1.37 -15.28
CA GLU A 85 -30.17 0.27 -14.40
C GLU A 85 -28.66 0.31 -14.18
N GLY A 86 -27.87 0.52 -15.25
CA GLY A 86 -26.42 0.69 -15.17
C GLY A 86 -26.01 1.88 -14.30
N PHE A 87 -26.70 3.01 -14.44
CA PHE A 87 -26.50 4.21 -13.63
C PHE A 87 -26.79 3.96 -12.15
N SER A 88 -27.94 3.32 -11.83
CA SER A 88 -28.31 2.99 -10.45
C SER A 88 -27.27 2.08 -9.79
N GLN A 89 -26.78 1.07 -10.52
CA GLN A 89 -25.76 0.15 -10.01
C GLN A 89 -24.41 0.85 -9.83
N ALA A 90 -23.98 1.66 -10.80
CA ALA A 90 -22.74 2.44 -10.70
C ALA A 90 -22.78 3.40 -9.50
N ARG A 91 -23.93 4.04 -9.25
CA ARG A 91 -24.12 4.92 -8.09
C ARG A 91 -24.00 4.16 -6.77
N SER A 92 -24.55 2.96 -6.68
CA SER A 92 -24.42 2.11 -5.49
C SER A 92 -22.98 1.65 -5.26
N ARG A 93 -22.25 1.28 -6.33
CA ARG A 93 -20.83 0.91 -6.23
C ARG A 93 -19.96 2.10 -5.82
N TYR A 94 -20.20 3.26 -6.42
CA TYR A 94 -19.54 4.51 -6.04
C TYR A 94 -19.70 4.79 -4.54
N ALA A 95 -20.93 4.76 -4.01
CA ALA A 95 -21.18 4.99 -2.58
C ALA A 95 -20.39 4.02 -1.69
N ARG A 96 -20.36 2.73 -2.05
CA ARG A 96 -19.59 1.72 -1.33
C ARG A 96 -18.08 2.00 -1.35
N TYR A 97 -17.51 2.41 -2.49
CA TYR A 97 -16.09 2.70 -2.57
C TYR A 97 -15.71 3.98 -1.82
N VAL A 98 -16.61 4.97 -1.78
CA VAL A 98 -16.45 6.16 -0.93
C VAL A 98 -16.45 5.76 0.55
N GLU A 99 -17.38 4.93 1.01
CA GLU A 99 -17.38 4.43 2.40
C GLU A 99 -16.08 3.70 2.76
N VAL A 100 -15.54 2.89 1.83
CA VAL A 100 -14.26 2.22 2.03
C VAL A 100 -13.11 3.23 2.12
N TYR A 101 -13.07 4.23 1.24
CA TYR A 101 -12.05 5.27 1.27
C TYR A 101 -12.10 6.11 2.56
N GLU A 102 -13.30 6.52 2.98
CA GLU A 102 -13.50 7.31 4.20
C GLU A 102 -13.17 6.53 5.49
N ALA A 103 -13.28 5.20 5.46
CA ALA A 103 -12.91 4.35 6.58
C ALA A 103 -11.38 4.09 6.68
N LEU A 104 -10.61 4.40 5.63
CA LEU A 104 -9.15 4.26 5.68
C LEU A 104 -8.54 5.37 6.54
N PRO A 105 -7.49 5.08 7.32
CA PRO A 105 -6.81 6.10 8.10
C PRO A 105 -6.16 7.11 7.14
N ALA A 106 -6.62 8.36 7.17
CA ALA A 106 -6.05 9.44 6.40
C ALA A 106 -4.57 9.62 6.74
N THR A 107 -3.74 9.82 5.73
CA THR A 107 -2.33 10.16 5.95
C THR A 107 -2.21 11.63 6.36
N ASP A 108 -1.15 11.98 7.08
CA ASP A 108 -0.88 13.37 7.50
C ASP A 108 -0.82 14.35 6.31
N GLU A 109 -0.43 13.84 5.12
CA GLU A 109 -0.36 14.59 3.87
C GLU A 109 -1.75 14.87 3.26
N GLU A 110 -2.77 14.06 3.54
CA GLU A 110 -4.15 14.22 3.02
C GLU A 110 -5.01 15.16 3.87
N SER A 111 -4.57 15.48 5.09
CA SER A 111 -5.33 16.31 6.06
C SER A 111 -4.98 17.81 6.01
N THR A 112 -4.11 18.24 5.09
CA THR A 112 -3.65 19.64 4.92
C THR A 112 -4.44 20.36 3.83
#